data_AF-W4SF87-F1
#
_entry.id   AF-W4SF87-F1
#
_cell.length_a   1.000
_cell.length_b   1.000
_cell.length_c   1.000
_cell.angle_alpha   90.00
_cell.angle_beta   90.00
_cell.angle_gamma   90.00
#
_symmetry.space_group_name_H-M   'P 1'
#
loop_
_entity.id
_entity.type
_entity.pdbx_description
1 polymer ?
#
loop_
_entity_poly.entity_id
_entity_poly.type
_entity_poly.pdbx_seq_one_letter_code
_entity_poly.pdbx_strand_id
1 'polypeptide(L)'
;MGSLGLERNYGVTTGKLSKAEAESDALARCAKHGEKNCKIGLSYFNQCVAIGEPQIDGKPNLVGDVQFYGSASVEKASAAAQAACERDNPENSCKVVYKACTEQIFKYF
;
A
#
# COMPACT_ATOMS: atom_id res chain seq x y z
N MET A 1 3.18 -3.50 5.13
CA MET A 1 2.63 -4.85 4.89
C MET A 1 3.41 -5.89 5.69
N GLY A 2 2.78 -7.02 5.97
CA GLY A 2 3.36 -8.18 6.63
C GLY A 2 2.60 -9.43 6.19
N SER A 3 2.96 -10.58 6.77
CA SER A 3 2.28 -11.84 6.49
C SER A 3 2.19 -12.73 7.72
N LEU A 4 1.15 -13.54 7.75
CA LEU A 4 0.94 -14.59 8.73
C LEU A 4 0.48 -15.86 7.99
N GLY A 5 1.34 -16.88 7.95
CA GLY A 5 1.08 -18.07 7.14
C GLY A 5 0.97 -17.72 5.65
N LEU A 6 -0.17 -18.06 5.05
CA LEU A 6 -0.47 -17.79 3.64
C LEU A 6 -1.28 -16.50 3.41
N GLU A 7 -1.41 -15.65 4.43
CA GLU A 7 -2.14 -14.39 4.35
C GLU A 7 -1.18 -13.21 4.35
N ARG A 8 -1.39 -12.27 3.43
CA ARG A 8 -0.67 -10.99 3.37
C ARG A 8 -1.59 -9.89 3.88
N ASN A 9 -1.10 -9.11 4.83
CA ASN A 9 -1.88 -8.07 5.50
C ASN A 9 -1.29 -6.67 5.27
N TYR A 10 -2.18 -5.72 5.00
CA TYR A 10 -1.87 -4.33 4.73
C TYR A 10 -2.43 -3.44 5.84
N GLY A 11 -1.53 -2.83 6.62
CA GLY A 11 -1.87 -1.71 7.47
C GLY A 11 -1.77 -0.41 6.68
N VAL A 12 -2.90 0.27 6.47
CA VAL A 12 -2.98 1.55 5.76
C VAL A 12 -3.64 2.59 6.67
N THR A 13 -3.19 3.83 6.59
CA THR A 13 -3.77 4.96 7.33
C THR A 13 -3.58 6.27 6.56
N THR A 14 -4.50 7.20 6.76
CA THR A 14 -4.42 8.59 6.30
C THR A 14 -4.76 9.56 7.44
N GLY A 15 -4.56 10.86 7.24
CA GLY A 15 -5.02 11.90 8.17
C GLY A 15 -4.18 12.12 9.44
N LYS A 16 -3.02 11.47 9.58
CA LYS A 16 -2.07 11.75 10.67
C LYS A 16 -1.28 13.02 10.39
N LEU A 17 -0.93 13.75 11.45
CA LEU A 17 -0.25 15.04 11.35
C LEU A 17 1.26 14.91 11.17
N SER A 18 1.84 13.74 11.47
CA SER A 18 3.26 13.47 11.28
C SER A 18 3.50 12.12 10.61
N LYS A 19 4.65 12.01 9.91
CA LYS A 19 5.12 10.75 9.32
C LYS A 19 5.27 9.65 10.38
N ALA A 20 5.81 9.98 11.56
CA ALA A 20 6.06 9.00 12.63
C ALA A 20 4.74 8.40 13.16
N GLU A 21 3.72 9.23 13.36
CA GLU A 21 2.38 8.75 13.76
C GLU A 21 1.72 7.92 12.67
N ALA A 22 1.85 8.31 11.40
CA ALA A 22 1.34 7.55 10.26
C ALA A 22 2.00 6.17 10.17
N GLU A 23 3.32 6.10 10.29
CA GLU A 23 4.07 4.85 10.22
C GLU A 23 3.76 3.95 11.42
N SER A 24 3.72 4.49 12.63
CA SER A 24 3.38 3.74 13.83
C SER A 24 1.97 3.14 13.76
N ASP A 25 0.97 3.94 13.35
CA ASP A 25 -0.42 3.49 13.19
C ASP A 25 -0.56 2.45 12.07
N ALA A 26 0.11 2.64 10.93
CA ALA A 26 0.14 1.67 9.84
C ALA A 26 0.77 0.33 10.26
N LEU A 27 1.88 0.35 11.01
CA LEU A 27 2.51 -0.86 11.52
C LEU A 27 1.62 -1.58 12.53
N ALA A 28 0.97 -0.83 13.45
CA ALA A 28 0.04 -1.40 14.41
C ALA A 28 -1.17 -2.06 13.73
N ARG A 29 -1.72 -1.44 12.69
CA ARG A 29 -2.80 -2.03 11.87
C ARG A 29 -2.36 -3.28 11.13
N CYS A 30 -1.15 -3.26 10.57
CA CYS A 30 -0.58 -4.40 9.88
C CYS A 30 -0.41 -5.60 10.83
N ALA A 31 0.03 -5.35 12.06
CA ALA A 31 0.30 -6.39 13.06
C ALA A 31 -0.94 -6.87 13.82
N LYS A 32 -2.14 -6.38 13.46
CA LYS A 32 -3.38 -6.62 14.22
C LYS A 32 -3.73 -8.11 14.33
N HIS A 33 -3.30 -8.94 13.38
CA HIS A 33 -3.57 -10.37 13.37
C HIS A 33 -2.40 -11.22 13.89
N GLY A 34 -1.29 -10.59 14.31
CA GLY A 34 -0.12 -11.25 14.88
C GLY A 34 1.10 -11.30 13.95
N GLU A 35 1.05 -10.59 12.81
CA GLU A 35 2.18 -10.40 11.90
C GLU A 35 3.37 -9.77 12.64
N LYS A 36 4.53 -10.42 12.54
CA LYS A 36 5.78 -9.94 13.19
C LYS A 36 6.75 -9.28 12.22
N ASN A 37 6.48 -9.38 10.92
CA ASN A 37 7.34 -8.92 9.84
C ASN A 37 6.80 -7.66 9.14
N CYS A 38 5.89 -6.92 9.80
CA CYS A 38 5.33 -5.70 9.25
C CYS A 38 6.41 -4.64 8.95
N LYS A 39 6.40 -4.13 7.72
CA LYS A 39 7.30 -3.06 7.25
C LYS A 39 6.52 -1.96 6.53
N ILE A 40 7.03 -0.73 6.59
CA ILE A 40 6.51 0.40 5.82
C ILE A 40 6.86 0.21 4.34
N GLY A 41 5.84 0.29 3.48
CA GLY A 41 6.02 0.29 2.03
C GLY A 41 6.21 1.69 1.47
N LEU A 42 5.31 2.62 1.83
CA LEU A 42 5.38 4.02 1.42
C LEU A 42 4.71 4.92 2.46
N SER A 43 5.34 6.06 2.72
CA SER A 43 4.79 7.18 3.49
C SER A 43 4.63 8.38 2.55
N TYR A 44 3.50 9.08 2.62
CA TYR A 44 3.13 10.06 1.60
C TYR A 44 2.42 11.29 2.18
N PHE A 45 2.61 12.45 1.54
CA PHE A 45 2.04 13.75 1.92
C PHE A 45 1.72 14.56 0.66
N ASN A 46 0.56 15.23 0.62
CA ASN A 46 0.06 15.99 -0.53
C ASN A 46 0.07 15.20 -1.86
N GLN A 47 -0.22 13.90 -1.78
CA GLN A 47 -0.25 13.02 -2.94
C GLN A 47 -1.24 11.86 -2.73
N CYS A 48 -1.47 11.12 -3.80
CA CYS A 48 -2.22 9.88 -3.81
C CYS A 48 -1.26 8.68 -3.86
N VAL A 49 -1.73 7.53 -3.40
CA VAL A 49 -0.99 6.27 -3.40
C VAL A 49 -1.86 5.17 -4.01
N ALA A 50 -1.22 4.18 -4.62
CA ALA A 50 -1.82 2.90 -4.95
C ALA A 50 -0.86 1.74 -4.62
N ILE A 51 -1.43 0.57 -4.39
CA ILE A 51 -0.71 -0.68 -4.15
C ILE A 51 -1.07 -1.67 -5.24
N GLY A 52 -0.08 -2.10 -6.03
CA GLY A 52 -0.20 -3.16 -7.02
C GLY A 52 0.31 -4.48 -6.43
N GLU A 53 -0.52 -5.51 -6.45
CA GLU A 53 -0.20 -6.82 -5.89
C GLU A 53 -0.28 -7.93 -6.96
N PRO A 54 0.76 -8.76 -7.08
CA PRO A 54 0.74 -9.90 -7.99
C PRO A 54 -0.24 -10.97 -7.49
N GLN A 55 -0.92 -11.63 -8.42
CA GLN A 55 -1.95 -12.62 -8.18
C GLN A 55 -1.66 -13.91 -8.95
N ILE A 56 -1.89 -15.05 -8.29
CA ILE A 56 -1.97 -16.39 -8.89
C ILE A 56 -3.43 -16.85 -8.73
N ASP A 57 -4.10 -17.14 -9.84
CA ASP A 57 -5.51 -17.56 -9.86
C ASP A 57 -6.45 -16.64 -9.05
N GLY A 58 -6.18 -15.33 -9.12
CA GLY A 58 -6.96 -14.29 -8.43
C GLY A 58 -6.72 -14.19 -6.92
N LYS A 59 -5.69 -14.87 -6.39
CA LYS A 59 -5.25 -14.77 -4.98
C LYS A 59 -3.86 -14.13 -4.88
N PRO A 60 -3.53 -13.45 -3.76
CA PRO A 60 -2.23 -12.83 -3.57
C PRO A 60 -1.07 -13.82 -3.75
N ASN A 61 -0.09 -13.47 -4.58
CA ASN A 61 1.19 -14.16 -4.64
C ASN A 61 2.11 -13.62 -3.53
N LEU A 62 2.37 -14.43 -2.51
CA LEU A 62 3.15 -14.06 -1.34
C LEU A 62 4.66 -13.92 -1.59
N VAL A 63 5.16 -14.51 -2.67
CA VAL A 63 6.58 -14.40 -3.06
C VAL A 63 6.79 -13.34 -4.16
N GLY A 64 5.71 -12.88 -4.79
CA GLY A 64 5.78 -11.80 -5.77
C GLY A 64 5.97 -10.42 -5.13
N ASP A 65 6.54 -9.51 -5.91
CA ASP A 65 6.91 -8.16 -5.52
C ASP A 65 5.70 -7.23 -5.55
N VAL A 66 5.31 -6.76 -4.37
CA VAL A 66 4.25 -5.77 -4.19
C VAL A 66 4.81 -4.37 -4.45
N GLN A 67 4.08 -3.60 -5.25
CA GLN A 67 4.50 -2.29 -5.70
C GLN A 67 3.68 -1.18 -5.04
N PHE A 68 4.36 -0.23 -4.41
CA PHE A 68 3.75 0.94 -3.77
C PHE A 68 4.13 2.19 -4.57
N TYR A 69 3.14 2.88 -5.14
CA TYR A 69 3.41 4.06 -5.96
C TYR A 69 2.62 5.28 -5.49
N GLY A 70 3.34 6.39 -5.31
CA GLY A 70 2.77 7.71 -5.08
C GLY A 70 2.63 8.49 -6.38
N SER A 71 1.57 9.29 -6.53
CA SER A 71 1.41 10.21 -7.65
C SER A 71 0.43 11.35 -7.33
N ALA A 72 0.33 12.32 -8.23
CA ALA A 72 -0.53 13.50 -8.06
C ALA A 72 -2.04 13.20 -8.11
N SER A 73 -2.43 12.03 -8.62
CA SER A 73 -3.84 11.57 -8.64
C SER A 73 -3.93 10.06 -8.43
N VAL A 74 -5.12 9.58 -8.07
CA VAL A 74 -5.40 8.15 -7.89
C VAL A 74 -5.16 7.36 -9.18
N GLU A 75 -5.55 7.92 -10.33
CA GLU A 75 -5.44 7.28 -11.64
C GLU A 75 -3.98 7.07 -12.00
N LYS A 76 -3.15 8.11 -11.83
CA LYS A 76 -1.71 8.04 -12.11
C LYS A 76 -1.00 7.10 -11.16
N ALA A 77 -1.33 7.13 -9.87
CA ALA A 77 -0.76 6.22 -8.88
C ALA A 77 -1.14 4.77 -9.20
N SER A 78 -2.42 4.53 -9.54
CA SER A 78 -2.93 3.19 -9.87
C SER A 78 -2.29 2.64 -11.15
N ALA A 79 -2.19 3.46 -12.21
CA ALA A 79 -1.54 3.06 -13.45
C ALA A 79 -0.05 2.72 -13.24
N ALA A 80 0.65 3.55 -12.45
CA ALA A 80 2.06 3.30 -12.12
C ALA A 80 2.24 2.03 -11.29
N ALA A 81 1.41 1.82 -10.26
CA ALA A 81 1.45 0.62 -9.43
C ALA A 81 1.15 -0.64 -10.22
N GLN A 82 0.14 -0.60 -11.11
CA GLN A 82 -0.21 -1.72 -11.98
C GLN A 82 0.94 -2.05 -12.93
N ALA A 83 1.42 -1.07 -13.69
CA ALA A 83 2.47 -1.28 -14.69
C ALA A 83 3.78 -1.76 -14.06
N ALA A 84 4.13 -1.23 -12.88
CA ALA A 84 5.31 -1.72 -12.15
C ALA A 84 5.12 -3.14 -11.64
N CYS A 85 3.95 -3.48 -11.13
CA CYS A 85 3.65 -4.83 -10.68
C CYS A 85 3.79 -5.83 -11.82
N GLU A 86 3.22 -5.54 -12.99
CA GLU A 86 3.27 -6.41 -14.17
C GLU A 86 4.71 -6.58 -14.67
N ARG A 87 5.49 -5.49 -14.68
CA ARG A 87 6.90 -5.53 -15.08
C ARG A 87 7.75 -6.37 -14.13
N ASP A 88 7.55 -6.22 -12.83
CA ASP A 88 8.39 -6.86 -11.81
C ASP A 88 7.90 -8.30 -11.48
N ASN A 89 6.72 -8.69 -11.98
CA ASN A 89 6.13 -10.02 -11.82
C ASN A 89 5.62 -10.59 -13.15
N PRO A 90 6.48 -10.86 -14.14
CA PRO A 90 6.07 -11.16 -15.52
C PRO A 90 5.21 -12.41 -15.70
N GLU A 91 5.28 -13.36 -14.77
CA GLU A 91 4.49 -14.60 -14.78
C GLU A 91 3.15 -14.48 -14.04
N ASN A 92 2.87 -13.34 -13.41
CA ASN A 92 1.69 -13.14 -12.58
C ASN A 92 0.76 -12.08 -13.20
N SER A 93 -0.55 -12.26 -12.98
CA SER A 93 -1.47 -11.16 -13.16
C SER A 93 -1.31 -10.15 -12.01
N CYS A 94 -1.60 -8.88 -12.23
CA CYS A 94 -1.50 -7.85 -11.19
C CYS A 94 -2.84 -7.17 -10.93
N LYS A 95 -3.05 -6.76 -9.68
CA LYS A 95 -4.26 -6.05 -9.25
C LYS A 95 -3.90 -4.87 -8.36
N VAL A 96 -4.51 -3.71 -8.62
CA VAL A 96 -4.50 -2.60 -7.66
C VAL A 96 -5.45 -2.93 -6.51
N VAL A 97 -4.89 -3.23 -5.35
CA VAL A 97 -5.64 -3.69 -4.15
C VAL A 97 -5.99 -2.57 -3.17
N TYR A 98 -5.30 -1.43 -3.27
CA TYR A 98 -5.58 -0.24 -2.45
C TYR A 98 -5.24 1.02 -3.22
N LYS A 99 -6.00 2.09 -2.96
CA LYS A 99 -5.72 3.44 -3.45
C LYS A 99 -6.33 4.49 -2.53
N ALA A 100 -5.63 5.59 -2.28
CA ALA A 100 -6.11 6.70 -1.46
C ALA A 100 -5.32 7.99 -1.73
N CYS A 101 -5.83 9.13 -1.26
CA CYS A 101 -5.09 10.40 -1.22
C CYS A 101 -5.03 10.95 0.19
N THR A 102 -4.07 11.84 0.45
CA THR A 102 -4.15 12.72 1.62
C THR A 102 -5.23 13.77 1.39
N GLU A 103 -6.06 14.00 2.40
CA GLU A 103 -7.01 15.11 2.41
C GLU A 103 -6.35 16.37 2.96
N GLN A 104 -6.75 17.53 2.44
CA GLN A 104 -6.31 18.82 2.94
C GLN A 104 -6.88 19.08 4.33
N ILE A 105 -6.02 19.51 5.26
CA ILE A 105 -6.43 19.93 6.60
C ILE A 105 -6.59 21.45 6.59
N PHE A 106 -7.84 21.91 6.61
CA PHE A 106 -8.16 23.33 6.68
C PHE A 106 -8.22 23.81 8.13
N LYS A 107 -7.63 24.98 8.41
CA LYS A 107 -7.86 25.74 9.64
C LYS A 107 -8.82 26.87 9.31
N TYR A 108 -9.93 26.94 10.04
CA TYR A 108 -10.79 28.13 10.03
C TYR A 108 -10.11 29.23 10.86
N PHE A 109 -10.08 30.44 10.31
CA PHE A 109 -9.58 31.66 10.94
C PHE A 109 -10.72 32.67 11.04
#